data_AF-A0A8H7NH28-F1
#
_entry.id   AF-A0A8H7NH28-F1
#
_cell.length_a   1.000
_cell.length_b   1.000
_cell.length_c   1.000
_cell.angle_alpha   90.00
_cell.angle_beta   90.00
_cell.angle_gamma   90.00
#
_symmetry.space_group_name_H-M   'P 1'
#
loop_
_entity.id
_entity.type
_entity.pdbx_description
1 polymer ?
#
loop_
_entity_poly.entity_id
_entity_poly.type
_entity_poly.pdbx_seq_one_letter_code
_entity_poly.pdbx_strand_id
1 'polypeptide(L)'
;MQDRWTALAYGRPVHIHDDDWATEDLTEADFADNEDHSLLNQGDKQRSFVFTGMLQYINMVQLTKILSSVLSTFYTARASRGQDTILLYQRAQPLFEALRQWSNNIPPELQMGITYQRKLCFHGYLHFSYHGVMITLLRRLIRSTILPPRCVDDQVLADIRQLALQTAQGAIAFVTNLRPDHLEAFWYFTSPYLFSLLGSFTTLLLVTSLSSQERTFWQETLNSYLWTLRVMSKSSGPMQYAVNRLEGAILRGLEHSLAVNLNEPIDDNVGPDVASFQTAQTFEFTDFGDWDLAADGAYDLLSGMILSPEGLTMRGDTISGRDIVN
;
A
#
# COMPACT_ATOMS: atom_id res chain seq x y z
N MET A 1 10.95 -7.06 7.71
CA MET A 1 9.62 -6.81 7.08
C MET A 1 8.89 -5.64 7.70
N GLN A 2 8.57 -5.66 9.00
CA GLN A 2 7.77 -4.62 9.66
C GLN A 2 8.27 -3.20 9.38
N ASP A 3 9.57 -2.94 9.54
CA ASP A 3 10.18 -1.64 9.28
C ASP A 3 9.86 -1.08 7.86
N ARG A 4 10.06 -1.88 6.81
CA ARG A 4 9.81 -1.45 5.42
C ARG A 4 8.34 -1.17 5.13
N TRP A 5 7.44 -2.03 5.61
CA TRP A 5 6.01 -1.87 5.37
C TRP A 5 5.40 -0.72 6.19
N THR A 6 5.88 -0.51 7.42
CA THR A 6 5.55 0.67 8.23
C THR A 6 6.07 1.96 7.59
N ALA A 7 7.31 1.97 7.09
CA ALA A 7 7.88 3.10 6.35
C ALA A 7 7.02 3.45 5.13
N LEU A 8 6.57 2.44 4.37
CA LEU A 8 5.64 2.64 3.26
C LEU A 8 4.29 3.21 3.71
N ALA A 9 3.68 2.64 4.75
CA ALA A 9 2.35 3.01 5.21
C ALA A 9 2.27 4.44 5.75
N TYR A 10 3.27 4.84 6.52
CA TYR A 10 3.28 6.10 7.28
C TYR A 10 4.24 7.15 6.72
N GLY A 11 4.94 6.87 5.62
CA GLY A 11 5.91 7.80 5.02
C GLY A 11 7.13 8.05 5.91
N ARG A 12 7.42 7.14 6.84
CA ARG A 12 8.52 7.29 7.80
C ARG A 12 9.85 6.81 7.21
N PRO A 13 10.99 7.37 7.63
CA PRO A 13 12.30 6.82 7.28
C PRO A 13 12.42 5.36 7.72
N VAL A 14 13.15 4.59 6.94
CA VAL A 14 13.54 3.21 7.27
C VAL A 14 14.56 3.24 8.41
N HIS A 15 14.37 2.40 9.44
CA HIS A 15 15.26 2.38 10.60
C HIS A 15 16.41 1.37 10.48
N ILE A 16 16.16 0.22 9.86
CA ILE A 16 17.17 -0.84 9.73
C ILE A 16 17.83 -0.70 8.36
N HIS A 17 19.07 -0.21 8.31
CA HIS A 17 19.80 -0.06 7.04
C HIS A 17 20.41 -1.39 6.62
N ASP A 18 20.55 -1.60 5.30
CA ASP A 18 21.13 -2.84 4.77
C ASP A 18 22.60 -3.01 5.19
N ASP A 19 23.33 -1.89 5.39
CA ASP A 19 24.70 -1.87 5.92
C ASP A 19 24.81 -2.42 7.35
N ASP A 20 23.71 -2.38 8.12
CA ASP A 20 23.61 -2.84 9.50
C ASP A 20 22.86 -4.19 9.63
N TRP A 21 22.60 -4.86 8.51
CA TRP A 21 21.85 -6.11 8.46
C TRP A 21 22.75 -7.31 8.08
N ALA A 22 23.05 -8.17 9.05
CA ALA A 22 23.91 -9.34 8.87
C ALA A 22 23.16 -10.68 8.70
N THR A 23 21.82 -10.66 8.66
CA THR A 23 21.03 -11.90 8.60
C THR A 23 20.94 -12.42 7.18
N GLU A 24 21.20 -13.73 7.02
CA GLU A 24 21.08 -14.45 5.74
C GLU A 24 19.63 -14.54 5.23
N ASP A 25 19.50 -15.02 4.00
CA ASP A 25 18.22 -15.27 3.36
C ASP A 25 17.49 -16.42 4.03
N LEU A 26 16.19 -16.22 4.28
CA LEU A 26 15.34 -17.21 4.91
C LEU A 26 15.15 -18.43 4.00
N THR A 27 15.35 -19.61 4.56
CA THR A 27 15.24 -20.91 3.91
C THR A 27 14.18 -21.76 4.60
N GLU A 28 13.81 -22.89 3.99
CA GLU A 28 12.89 -23.85 4.63
C GLU A 28 13.50 -24.48 5.91
N ALA A 29 14.84 -24.54 6.00
CA ALA A 29 15.53 -25.09 7.16
C ALA A 29 15.31 -24.25 8.43
N ASP A 30 15.07 -22.94 8.29
CA ASP A 30 14.81 -22.03 9.42
C ASP A 30 13.48 -22.30 10.12
N PHE A 31 12.65 -23.19 9.57
CA PHE A 31 11.35 -23.58 10.13
C PHE A 31 11.32 -25.03 10.61
N ALA A 32 12.46 -25.71 10.63
CA ALA A 32 12.57 -27.12 10.97
C ALA A 32 11.97 -27.44 12.35
N ASP A 33 12.10 -26.55 13.35
CA ASP A 33 11.63 -26.74 14.73
C ASP A 33 10.11 -26.95 14.90
N ASN A 34 9.30 -26.75 13.85
CA ASN A 34 7.86 -27.02 13.87
C ASN A 34 7.53 -28.53 13.74
N GLU A 35 8.36 -29.42 14.29
CA GLU A 35 8.42 -30.87 14.06
C GLU A 35 7.24 -31.73 14.59
N ASP A 36 5.99 -31.27 14.54
CA ASP A 36 4.84 -32.19 14.51
C ASP A 36 4.64 -32.82 13.11
N HIS A 37 5.60 -32.59 12.21
CA HIS A 37 5.59 -33.02 10.81
C HIS A 37 6.31 -34.37 10.56
N SER A 38 6.93 -34.99 11.58
CA SER A 38 7.66 -36.25 11.43
C SER A 38 6.77 -37.47 11.09
N LEU A 39 5.44 -37.36 11.27
CA LEU A 39 4.48 -38.45 11.06
C LEU A 39 3.70 -38.39 9.73
N LEU A 40 3.89 -37.35 8.91
CA LEU A 40 3.14 -37.17 7.64
C LEU A 40 3.97 -37.63 6.43
N ASN A 41 3.32 -38.33 5.49
CA ASN A 41 3.91 -38.67 4.20
C ASN A 41 4.25 -37.39 3.40
N GLN A 42 5.22 -37.43 2.48
CA GLN A 42 5.63 -36.27 1.67
C GLN A 42 4.46 -35.56 0.97
N GLY A 43 3.45 -36.31 0.50
CA GLY A 43 2.25 -35.76 -0.12
C GLY A 43 1.30 -35.01 0.83
N ASP A 44 1.31 -35.33 2.13
CA ASP A 44 0.52 -34.64 3.16
C ASP A 44 1.27 -33.43 3.73
N LYS A 45 2.61 -33.46 3.72
CA LYS A 45 3.48 -32.33 4.09
C LYS A 45 3.30 -31.12 3.17
N GLN A 46 3.30 -31.36 1.86
CA GLN A 46 3.10 -30.32 0.82
C GLN A 46 1.70 -29.66 0.87
N ARG A 47 0.72 -30.31 1.52
CA ARG A 47 -0.64 -29.80 1.72
C ARG A 47 -0.90 -29.33 3.14
N SER A 48 0.12 -29.35 4.00
CA SER A 48 0.00 -28.84 5.36
C SER A 48 -0.18 -27.33 5.32
N PHE A 49 -1.24 -26.86 5.98
CA PHE A 49 -1.50 -25.42 6.16
C PHE A 49 -0.28 -24.68 6.77
N VAL A 50 0.53 -25.38 7.58
CA VAL A 50 1.77 -24.84 8.17
C VAL A 50 2.86 -24.66 7.10
N PHE A 51 3.04 -25.64 6.23
CA PHE A 51 4.01 -25.58 5.13
C PHE A 51 3.66 -24.44 4.15
N THR A 52 2.39 -24.30 3.79
CA THR A 52 1.92 -23.16 3.00
C THR A 52 2.19 -21.83 3.71
N GLY A 53 1.95 -21.76 5.03
CA GLY A 53 2.23 -20.57 5.84
C GLY A 53 3.70 -20.18 5.80
N MET A 54 4.61 -21.15 5.93
CA MET A 54 6.05 -20.98 5.78
C MET A 54 6.42 -20.44 4.41
N LEU A 55 5.99 -21.10 3.33
CA LEU A 55 6.27 -20.66 1.95
C LEU A 55 5.79 -19.23 1.72
N GLN A 56 4.59 -18.89 2.22
CA GLN A 56 4.05 -17.55 2.08
C GLN A 56 4.87 -16.51 2.82
N TYR A 57 5.37 -16.83 4.01
CA TYR A 57 6.24 -15.94 4.77
C TYR A 57 7.57 -15.71 4.05
N ILE A 58 8.22 -16.76 3.53
CA ILE A 58 9.45 -16.66 2.73
C ILE A 58 9.23 -15.74 1.52
N ASN A 59 8.14 -15.94 0.76
CA ASN A 59 7.80 -15.11 -0.39
C ASN A 59 7.53 -13.65 0.00
N MET A 60 6.88 -13.41 1.15
CA MET A 60 6.64 -12.08 1.67
C MET A 60 7.95 -11.36 2.06
N VAL A 61 8.92 -12.10 2.64
CA VAL A 61 10.27 -11.57 2.92
C VAL A 61 10.97 -11.16 1.63
N GLN A 62 10.94 -12.01 0.59
CA GLN A 62 11.52 -11.71 -0.72
C GLN A 62 10.91 -10.44 -1.34
N LEU A 63 9.58 -10.32 -1.33
CA LEU A 63 8.91 -9.10 -1.80
C LEU A 63 9.30 -7.86 -1.00
N THR A 64 9.49 -8.02 0.32
CA THR A 64 9.91 -6.92 1.21
C THR A 64 11.32 -6.44 0.88
N LYS A 65 12.22 -7.31 0.42
CA LYS A 65 13.54 -6.90 -0.08
C LYS A 65 13.43 -6.03 -1.33
N ILE A 66 12.53 -6.38 -2.26
CA ILE A 66 12.25 -5.54 -3.42
C ILE A 66 11.69 -4.18 -2.96
N LEU A 67 10.75 -4.16 -2.01
CA LEU A 67 10.25 -2.92 -1.41
C LEU A 67 11.38 -2.09 -0.76
N SER A 68 12.35 -2.72 -0.09
CA SER A 68 13.54 -2.03 0.45
C SER A 68 14.25 -1.23 -0.63
N SER A 69 14.53 -1.86 -1.77
CA SER A 69 15.15 -1.23 -2.93
C SER A 69 14.30 -0.12 -3.53
N VAL A 70 12.97 -0.27 -3.56
CA VAL A 70 12.05 0.80 -3.97
C VAL A 70 12.15 2.01 -3.04
N LEU A 71 12.13 1.78 -1.72
CA LEU A 71 12.16 2.86 -0.74
C LEU A 71 13.50 3.61 -0.78
N SER A 72 14.63 2.90 -0.87
CA SER A 72 15.95 3.51 -0.95
C SER A 72 16.15 4.31 -2.24
N THR A 73 15.61 3.82 -3.36
CA THR A 73 15.74 4.44 -4.69
C THR A 73 14.85 5.68 -4.86
N PHE A 74 13.65 5.69 -4.29
CA PHE A 74 12.61 6.69 -4.62
C PHE A 74 12.06 7.49 -3.44
N TYR A 75 12.16 6.98 -2.22
CA TYR A 75 11.43 7.52 -1.05
C TYR A 75 12.34 8.02 0.08
N THR A 76 13.65 8.03 -0.10
CA THR A 76 14.54 8.76 0.82
C THR A 76 14.41 10.27 0.62
N ALA A 77 14.72 11.06 1.65
CA ALA A 77 14.71 12.52 1.55
C ALA A 77 15.64 13.05 0.44
N ARG A 78 16.76 12.34 0.19
CA ARG A 78 17.70 12.66 -0.90
C ARG A 78 17.13 12.26 -2.26
N ALA A 79 16.62 11.04 -2.40
CA ALA A 79 16.04 10.55 -3.66
C ALA A 79 14.84 11.38 -4.10
N SER A 80 14.04 11.86 -3.14
CA SER A 80 12.84 12.65 -3.38
C SER A 80 13.12 13.98 -4.08
N ARG A 81 14.35 14.50 -4.04
CA ARG A 81 14.74 15.75 -4.72
C ARG A 81 14.80 15.62 -6.25
N GLY A 82 15.07 14.42 -6.77
CA GLY A 82 15.13 14.19 -8.22
C GLY A 82 13.73 14.11 -8.82
N GLN A 83 13.42 15.00 -9.76
CA GLN A 83 12.11 15.07 -10.44
C GLN A 83 12.16 14.73 -11.94
N ASP A 84 13.35 14.44 -12.48
CA ASP A 84 13.50 14.04 -13.89
C ASP A 84 12.81 12.70 -14.14
N THR A 85 11.71 12.74 -14.89
CA THR A 85 10.88 11.56 -15.18
C THR A 85 11.64 10.49 -15.94
N ILE A 86 12.51 10.86 -16.89
CA ILE A 86 13.25 9.89 -17.71
C ILE A 86 14.23 9.13 -16.83
N LEU A 87 14.99 9.85 -16.00
CA LEU A 87 15.93 9.22 -15.07
C LEU A 87 15.22 8.37 -14.01
N LEU A 88 14.08 8.83 -13.50
CA LEU A 88 13.28 8.04 -12.55
C LEU A 88 12.75 6.77 -13.20
N TYR A 89 12.27 6.85 -14.45
CA TYR A 89 11.79 5.69 -15.20
C TYR A 89 12.90 4.67 -15.45
N GLN A 90 14.09 5.12 -15.88
CA GLN A 90 15.26 4.27 -16.06
C GLN A 90 15.65 3.54 -14.77
N ARG A 91 15.62 4.21 -13.61
CA ARG A 91 15.88 3.59 -12.30
C ARG A 91 14.78 2.60 -11.89
N ALA A 92 13.55 2.79 -12.35
CA ALA A 92 12.43 1.91 -12.01
C ALA A 92 12.44 0.60 -12.80
N GLN A 93 13.01 0.58 -14.01
CA GLN A 93 13.08 -0.61 -14.88
C GLN A 93 13.56 -1.90 -14.17
N PRO A 94 14.73 -1.92 -13.50
CA PRO A 94 15.18 -3.13 -12.81
C PRO A 94 14.24 -3.59 -11.70
N LEU A 95 13.51 -2.66 -11.06
CA LEU A 95 12.55 -2.99 -10.00
C LEU A 95 11.24 -3.53 -10.55
N PHE A 96 10.78 -3.03 -11.70
CA PHE A 96 9.64 -3.62 -12.41
C PHE A 96 9.94 -5.05 -12.86
N GLU A 97 11.14 -5.29 -13.37
CA GLU A 97 11.56 -6.63 -13.76
C GLU A 97 11.67 -7.56 -12.55
N ALA A 98 12.28 -7.11 -11.44
CA ALA A 98 12.35 -7.89 -10.21
C ALA A 98 10.95 -8.24 -9.66
N LEU A 99 10.01 -7.30 -9.68
CA LEU A 99 8.62 -7.56 -9.28
C LEU A 99 7.94 -8.57 -10.18
N ARG A 100 8.08 -8.45 -11.50
CA ARG A 100 7.50 -9.38 -12.47
C ARG A 100 8.07 -10.79 -12.30
N GLN A 101 9.39 -10.90 -12.16
CA GLN A 101 10.06 -12.18 -11.89
C GLN A 101 9.57 -12.80 -10.58
N TRP A 102 9.49 -12.01 -9.51
CA TRP A 102 8.95 -12.46 -8.23
C TRP A 102 7.52 -13.00 -8.38
N SER A 103 6.65 -12.27 -9.08
CA SER A 103 5.25 -12.68 -9.31
C SER A 103 5.14 -13.98 -10.12
N ASN A 104 5.96 -14.13 -11.15
CA ASN A 104 6.00 -15.35 -11.98
C ASN A 104 6.56 -16.57 -11.22
N ASN A 105 7.37 -16.33 -10.18
CA ASN A 105 8.00 -17.38 -9.38
C ASN A 105 7.19 -17.76 -8.13
N ILE A 106 5.98 -17.20 -7.95
CA ILE A 106 5.10 -17.60 -6.83
C ILE A 106 4.77 -19.10 -6.96
N PRO A 107 5.08 -19.92 -5.92
CA PRO A 107 4.81 -21.35 -5.95
C PRO A 107 3.34 -21.68 -6.22
N PRO A 108 3.05 -22.81 -6.89
CA PRO A 108 1.68 -23.23 -7.17
C PRO A 108 0.85 -23.41 -5.88
N GLU A 109 1.48 -23.71 -4.75
CA GLU A 109 0.87 -23.85 -3.43
C GLU A 109 0.33 -22.53 -2.86
N LEU A 110 0.76 -21.38 -3.39
CA LEU A 110 0.36 -20.04 -2.94
C LEU A 110 -0.61 -19.35 -3.90
N GLN A 111 -1.16 -20.09 -4.86
CA GLN A 111 -2.08 -19.54 -5.85
C GLN A 111 -3.45 -19.19 -5.22
N MET A 112 -4.07 -18.11 -5.71
CA MET A 112 -5.39 -17.64 -5.24
C MET A 112 -6.52 -18.63 -5.53
N GLY A 113 -6.32 -19.54 -6.50
CA GLY A 113 -7.30 -20.58 -6.86
C GLY A 113 -7.45 -21.69 -5.83
N ILE A 114 -6.53 -21.80 -4.86
CA ILE A 114 -6.57 -22.84 -3.84
C ILE A 114 -7.71 -22.58 -2.86
N THR A 115 -8.41 -23.65 -2.50
CA THR A 115 -9.46 -23.64 -1.48
C THR A 115 -9.14 -24.67 -0.41
N TYR A 116 -9.30 -24.27 0.86
CA TYR A 116 -9.08 -25.16 2.00
C TYR A 116 -10.41 -25.62 2.57
N GLN A 117 -10.57 -26.91 2.83
CA GLN A 117 -11.78 -27.42 3.47
C GLN A 117 -11.87 -26.91 4.92
N ARG A 118 -12.96 -26.21 5.22
CA ARG A 118 -13.27 -25.67 6.56
C ARG A 118 -12.15 -24.78 7.13
N LYS A 119 -11.36 -24.13 6.27
CA LYS A 119 -10.33 -23.15 6.64
C LYS A 119 -10.35 -21.97 5.69
N LEU A 120 -9.88 -20.83 6.19
CA LEU A 120 -9.74 -19.59 5.42
C LEU A 120 -8.47 -19.63 4.57
N CYS A 121 -8.50 -18.95 3.42
CA CYS A 121 -7.36 -18.86 2.52
C CYS A 121 -6.64 -17.52 2.74
N PHE A 122 -5.43 -17.56 3.29
CA PHE A 122 -4.67 -16.37 3.68
C PHE A 122 -3.74 -15.84 2.58
N HIS A 123 -3.81 -16.37 1.35
CA HIS A 123 -2.92 -15.99 0.25
C HIS A 123 -3.15 -14.54 -0.22
N GLY A 124 -4.34 -13.98 0.04
CA GLY A 124 -4.76 -12.68 -0.47
C GLY A 124 -3.77 -11.54 -0.18
N TYR A 125 -3.22 -11.48 1.04
CA TYR A 125 -2.32 -10.38 1.38
C TYR A 125 -0.97 -10.45 0.64
N LEU A 126 -0.49 -11.63 0.26
CA LEU A 126 0.76 -11.79 -0.47
C LEU A 126 0.64 -11.17 -1.87
N HIS A 127 -0.39 -11.59 -2.61
CA HIS A 127 -0.69 -11.09 -3.95
C HIS A 127 -1.04 -9.61 -3.95
N PHE A 128 -1.77 -9.15 -2.93
CA PHE A 128 -2.10 -7.73 -2.82
C PHE A 128 -0.88 -6.86 -2.49
N SER A 129 0.07 -7.40 -1.72
CA SER A 129 1.33 -6.72 -1.41
C SER A 129 2.14 -6.44 -2.67
N TYR A 130 2.14 -7.36 -3.64
CA TYR A 130 2.77 -7.12 -4.95
C TYR A 130 2.17 -5.91 -5.67
N HIS A 131 0.84 -5.83 -5.75
CA HIS A 131 0.17 -4.65 -6.28
C HIS A 131 0.53 -3.39 -5.49
N GLY A 132 0.64 -3.50 -4.16
CA GLY A 132 1.09 -2.42 -3.28
C GLY A 132 2.45 -1.84 -3.68
N VAL A 133 3.46 -2.69 -3.89
CA VAL A 133 4.81 -2.25 -4.30
C VAL A 133 4.78 -1.67 -5.72
N MET A 134 4.06 -2.29 -6.65
CA MET A 134 3.91 -1.81 -8.03
C MET A 134 3.26 -0.42 -8.07
N ILE A 135 2.17 -0.23 -7.33
CA ILE A 135 1.47 1.06 -7.18
C ILE A 135 2.39 2.10 -6.55
N THR A 136 3.20 1.72 -5.57
CA THR A 136 4.16 2.61 -4.91
C THR A 136 5.18 3.15 -5.91
N LEU A 137 5.72 2.30 -6.79
CA LEU A 137 6.62 2.74 -7.86
C LEU A 137 5.91 3.68 -8.84
N LEU A 138 4.75 3.26 -9.35
CA LEU A 138 4.03 4.01 -10.36
C LEU A 138 3.50 5.34 -9.84
N ARG A 139 3.17 5.43 -8.56
CA ARG A 139 2.80 6.70 -7.92
C ARG A 139 3.93 7.72 -7.99
N ARG A 140 5.19 7.29 -7.78
CA ARG A 140 6.35 8.18 -7.91
C ARG A 140 6.51 8.66 -9.35
N LEU A 141 6.40 7.75 -10.31
CA LEU A 141 6.57 8.06 -11.73
C LEU A 141 5.44 8.96 -12.27
N ILE A 142 4.18 8.64 -11.98
CA ILE A 142 3.03 9.45 -12.40
C ILE A 142 3.16 10.88 -11.82
N ARG A 143 3.56 11.01 -10.55
CA ARG A 143 3.80 12.33 -9.96
C ARG A 143 4.91 13.11 -10.67
N SER A 144 6.00 12.46 -11.07
CA SER A 144 7.06 13.18 -11.81
C SER A 144 6.59 13.66 -13.18
N THR A 145 5.60 12.99 -13.82
CA THR A 145 5.09 13.44 -15.12
C THR A 145 4.37 14.80 -15.07
N ILE A 146 3.79 15.15 -13.93
CA ILE A 146 3.02 16.40 -13.75
C ILE A 146 3.82 17.52 -13.08
N LEU A 147 4.92 17.19 -12.40
CA LEU A 147 5.76 18.13 -11.68
C LEU A 147 6.88 18.68 -12.57
N PRO A 148 7.36 19.92 -12.34
CA PRO A 148 8.55 20.42 -13.00
C PRO A 148 9.81 19.61 -12.62
N PRO A 149 10.73 19.31 -13.56
CA PRO A 149 10.65 19.62 -14.99
C PRO A 149 9.71 18.67 -15.74
N ARG A 150 8.87 19.22 -16.63
CA ARG A 150 7.94 18.39 -17.43
C ARG A 150 8.73 17.50 -18.41
N CYS A 151 8.36 16.23 -18.45
CA CYS A 151 8.89 15.28 -19.42
C CYS A 151 8.42 15.67 -20.82
N VAL A 152 9.34 15.66 -21.79
CA VAL A 152 9.06 15.94 -23.21
C VAL A 152 9.03 14.66 -24.05
N ASP A 153 9.49 13.53 -23.48
CA ASP A 153 9.48 12.24 -24.15
C ASP A 153 8.08 11.59 -24.06
N ASP A 154 7.35 11.65 -25.17
CA ASP A 154 6.00 11.09 -25.28
C ASP A 154 5.97 9.56 -25.12
N GLN A 155 7.02 8.85 -25.51
CA GLN A 155 7.08 7.39 -25.38
C GLN A 155 7.21 6.99 -23.92
N VAL A 156 8.10 7.64 -23.16
CA VAL A 156 8.25 7.40 -21.72
C VAL A 156 6.95 7.71 -20.98
N LEU A 157 6.28 8.81 -21.34
CA LEU A 157 4.98 9.18 -20.77
C LEU A 157 3.90 8.12 -21.05
N ALA A 158 3.81 7.65 -22.29
CA ALA A 158 2.86 6.62 -22.70
C ALA A 158 3.12 5.30 -21.97
N ASP A 159 4.37 4.87 -21.86
CA ASP A 159 4.74 3.62 -21.19
C ASP A 159 4.41 3.65 -19.69
N ILE A 160 4.73 4.75 -19.00
CA ILE A 160 4.38 4.93 -17.58
C ILE A 160 2.86 4.87 -17.39
N ARG A 161 2.10 5.56 -18.26
CA ARG A 161 0.63 5.58 -18.21
C ARG A 161 0.02 4.21 -18.48
N GLN A 162 0.54 3.48 -19.46
CA GLN A 162 0.09 2.13 -19.77
C GLN A 162 0.35 1.17 -18.59
N LEU A 163 1.54 1.22 -17.99
CA LEU A 163 1.85 0.43 -16.80
C LEU A 163 0.96 0.78 -15.60
N ALA A 164 0.67 2.08 -15.41
CA ALA A 164 -0.24 2.55 -14.38
C ALA A 164 -1.67 2.03 -14.57
N LEU A 165 -2.19 2.11 -15.80
CA LEU A 165 -3.50 1.59 -16.17
C LEU A 165 -3.59 0.09 -15.89
N GLN A 166 -2.65 -0.71 -16.43
CA GLN A 166 -2.63 -2.16 -16.25
C GLN A 166 -2.53 -2.56 -14.77
N THR A 167 -1.69 -1.86 -14.00
CA THR A 167 -1.51 -2.14 -12.58
C THR A 167 -2.77 -1.82 -11.78
N ALA A 168 -3.39 -0.66 -12.01
CA ALA A 168 -4.62 -0.26 -11.32
C ALA A 168 -5.76 -1.22 -11.66
N GLN A 169 -5.97 -1.54 -12.94
CA GLN A 169 -6.99 -2.50 -13.36
C GLN A 169 -6.76 -3.88 -12.76
N GLY A 170 -5.51 -4.39 -12.79
CA GLY A 170 -5.15 -5.66 -12.18
C GLY A 170 -5.40 -5.68 -10.67
N ALA A 171 -5.02 -4.62 -9.96
CA ALA A 171 -5.21 -4.52 -8.52
C ALA A 171 -6.70 -4.40 -8.14
N ILE A 172 -7.49 -3.63 -8.89
CA ILE A 172 -8.95 -3.53 -8.70
C ILE A 172 -9.60 -4.89 -8.96
N ALA A 173 -9.27 -5.53 -10.09
CA ALA A 173 -9.77 -6.85 -10.44
C ALA A 173 -9.42 -7.89 -9.36
N PHE A 174 -8.20 -7.83 -8.81
CA PHE A 174 -7.81 -8.68 -7.69
C PHE A 174 -8.74 -8.48 -6.49
N VAL A 175 -8.96 -7.23 -6.06
CA VAL A 175 -9.81 -6.92 -4.89
C VAL A 175 -11.28 -7.29 -5.14
N THR A 176 -11.81 -7.03 -6.33
CA THR A 176 -13.21 -7.36 -6.68
C THR A 176 -13.46 -8.87 -6.74
N ASN A 177 -12.43 -9.68 -7.02
CA ASN A 177 -12.53 -11.13 -7.12
C ASN A 177 -12.17 -11.85 -5.81
N LEU A 178 -12.01 -11.11 -4.70
CA LEU A 178 -11.80 -11.73 -3.39
C LEU A 178 -13.05 -12.51 -2.96
N ARG A 179 -12.88 -13.83 -2.83
CA ARG A 179 -13.89 -14.72 -2.28
C ARG A 179 -14.07 -14.52 -0.76
N PRO A 180 -15.21 -14.92 -0.18
CA PRO A 180 -15.46 -14.82 1.25
C PRO A 180 -14.36 -15.45 2.13
N ASP A 181 -13.79 -16.59 1.70
CA ASP A 181 -12.69 -17.26 2.41
C ASP A 181 -11.39 -16.47 2.43
N HIS A 182 -11.18 -15.53 1.50
CA HIS A 182 -10.05 -14.59 1.51
C HIS A 182 -10.35 -13.35 2.37
N LEU A 183 -11.60 -12.87 2.36
CA LEU A 183 -11.99 -11.63 3.05
C LEU A 183 -11.84 -11.75 4.56
N GLU A 184 -12.28 -12.89 5.10
CA GLU A 184 -12.20 -13.19 6.54
C GLU A 184 -10.84 -13.76 6.96
N ALA A 185 -9.97 -14.10 6.00
CA ALA A 185 -8.65 -14.63 6.30
C ALA A 185 -7.73 -13.61 6.97
N PHE A 186 -6.54 -14.08 7.33
CA PHE A 186 -5.51 -13.21 7.86
C PHE A 186 -5.04 -12.18 6.81
N TRP A 187 -5.07 -10.91 7.21
CA TRP A 187 -4.47 -9.79 6.49
C TRP A 187 -3.47 -9.12 7.43
N TYR A 188 -2.19 -9.07 7.05
CA TYR A 188 -1.17 -8.45 7.89
C TYR A 188 -1.39 -6.93 8.04
N PHE A 189 -0.72 -6.33 9.03
CA PHE A 189 -1.00 -4.97 9.53
C PHE A 189 -1.01 -3.84 8.48
N THR A 190 -0.28 -3.97 7.36
CA THR A 190 -0.26 -2.93 6.31
C THR A 190 -1.33 -3.11 5.24
N SER A 191 -2.02 -4.25 5.21
CA SER A 191 -3.11 -4.51 4.27
C SER A 191 -4.20 -3.43 4.24
N PRO A 192 -4.68 -2.90 5.39
CA PRO A 192 -5.65 -1.80 5.40
C PRO A 192 -5.16 -0.58 4.63
N TYR A 193 -3.88 -0.21 4.83
CA TYR A 193 -3.25 0.88 4.08
C TYR A 193 -3.17 0.57 2.59
N LEU A 194 -2.86 -0.67 2.18
CA LEU A 194 -2.77 -1.04 0.75
C LEU A 194 -4.12 -0.92 0.03
N PHE A 195 -5.24 -1.19 0.70
CA PHE A 195 -6.58 -0.96 0.14
C PHE A 195 -6.81 0.55 -0.07
N SER A 196 -6.45 1.39 0.90
CA SER A 196 -6.48 2.84 0.71
C SER A 196 -5.49 3.33 -0.36
N LEU A 197 -4.33 2.69 -0.46
CA LEU A 197 -3.28 3.01 -1.43
C LEU A 197 -3.83 2.87 -2.86
N LEU A 198 -4.56 1.79 -3.12
CA LEU A 198 -5.19 1.55 -4.42
C LEU A 198 -6.20 2.66 -4.75
N GLY A 199 -7.12 2.98 -3.84
CA GLY A 199 -8.08 4.07 -4.06
C GLY A 199 -7.40 5.43 -4.32
N SER A 200 -6.39 5.77 -3.49
CA SER A 200 -5.60 7.00 -3.65
C SER A 200 -4.81 7.03 -4.96
N PHE A 201 -4.32 5.88 -5.43
CA PHE A 201 -3.65 5.78 -6.73
C PHE A 201 -4.63 5.99 -7.88
N THR A 202 -5.83 5.41 -7.82
CA THR A 202 -6.90 5.67 -8.78
C THR A 202 -7.29 7.15 -8.81
N THR A 203 -7.37 7.81 -7.64
CA THR A 203 -7.56 9.26 -7.56
C THR A 203 -6.42 10.04 -8.21
N LEU A 204 -5.17 9.61 -8.05
CA LEU A 204 -4.03 10.24 -8.73
C LEU A 204 -4.18 10.13 -10.26
N LEU A 205 -4.57 8.98 -10.79
CA LEU A 205 -4.81 8.80 -12.23
C LEU A 205 -5.98 9.66 -12.73
N LEU A 206 -7.04 9.78 -11.94
CA LEU A 206 -8.18 10.66 -12.21
C LEU A 206 -7.74 12.14 -12.31
N VAL A 207 -7.03 12.66 -11.32
CA VAL A 207 -6.61 14.07 -11.27
C VAL A 207 -5.57 14.39 -12.34
N THR A 208 -4.74 13.41 -12.71
CA THR A 208 -3.72 13.57 -13.74
C THR A 208 -4.20 13.18 -15.14
N SER A 209 -5.49 12.90 -15.34
CA SER A 209 -6.05 12.53 -16.64
C SER A 209 -5.83 13.63 -17.69
N LEU A 210 -5.42 13.23 -18.89
CA LEU A 210 -5.09 14.15 -19.98
C LEU A 210 -6.29 14.43 -20.89
N SER A 211 -7.31 13.57 -20.86
CA SER A 211 -8.54 13.71 -21.64
C SER A 211 -9.79 13.62 -20.77
N SER A 212 -10.89 14.23 -21.22
CA SER A 212 -12.19 14.11 -20.55
C SER A 212 -12.67 12.65 -20.52
N GLN A 213 -12.37 11.86 -21.56
CA GLN A 213 -12.72 10.44 -21.61
C GLN A 213 -11.97 9.63 -20.53
N GLU A 214 -10.66 9.84 -20.39
CA GLU A 214 -9.83 9.20 -19.36
C GLU A 214 -10.32 9.59 -17.95
N ARG A 215 -10.69 10.87 -17.77
CA ARG A 215 -11.24 11.35 -16.50
C ARG A 215 -12.54 10.63 -16.14
N THR A 216 -13.51 10.57 -17.05
CA THR A 216 -14.78 9.85 -16.81
C THR A 216 -14.53 8.38 -16.49
N PHE A 217 -13.64 7.72 -17.24
CA PHE A 217 -13.26 6.34 -16.98
C PHE A 217 -12.72 6.13 -15.55
N TRP A 218 -11.77 6.97 -15.10
CA TRP A 218 -11.21 6.84 -13.75
C TRP A 218 -12.20 7.23 -12.66
N GLN A 219 -13.12 8.16 -12.93
CA GLN A 219 -14.17 8.54 -12.00
C GLN A 219 -15.14 7.39 -11.76
N GLU A 220 -15.62 6.74 -12.83
CA GLU A 220 -16.47 5.55 -12.74
C GLU A 220 -15.74 4.37 -12.07
N THR A 221 -14.46 4.20 -12.40
CA THR A 221 -13.60 3.17 -11.80
C THR A 221 -13.43 3.40 -10.30
N LEU A 222 -13.18 4.64 -9.86
CA LEU A 222 -13.06 4.99 -8.45
C LEU A 222 -14.37 4.77 -7.69
N ASN A 223 -15.49 5.21 -8.28
CA ASN A 223 -16.82 5.01 -7.68
C ASN A 223 -17.15 3.53 -7.51
N SER A 224 -16.84 2.72 -8.53
CA SER A 224 -17.01 1.27 -8.48
C SER A 224 -16.13 0.63 -7.41
N TYR A 225 -14.87 1.06 -7.31
CA TYR A 225 -13.96 0.56 -6.28
C TYR A 225 -14.42 0.92 -4.85
N LEU A 226 -14.87 2.15 -4.62
CA LEU A 226 -15.43 2.57 -3.34
C LEU A 226 -16.69 1.77 -2.98
N TRP A 227 -17.57 1.53 -3.96
CA TRP A 227 -18.74 0.67 -3.77
C TRP A 227 -18.34 -0.75 -3.37
N THR A 228 -17.38 -1.34 -4.09
CA THR A 228 -16.82 -2.66 -3.77
C THR A 228 -16.29 -2.72 -2.34
N LEU A 229 -15.50 -1.72 -1.92
CA LEU A 229 -15.00 -1.66 -0.54
C LEU A 229 -16.13 -1.54 0.49
N ARG A 230 -17.18 -0.72 0.23
CA ARG A 230 -18.34 -0.61 1.13
C ARG A 230 -19.05 -1.94 1.31
N VAL A 231 -19.30 -2.66 0.21
CA VAL A 231 -19.97 -3.97 0.25
C VAL A 231 -19.15 -4.97 1.06
N MET A 232 -17.83 -5.01 0.86
CA MET A 232 -16.95 -5.98 1.52
C MET A 232 -16.53 -5.57 2.94
N SER A 233 -16.62 -4.29 3.32
CA SER A 233 -16.21 -3.75 4.63
C SER A 233 -16.86 -4.46 5.83
N LYS A 234 -18.07 -4.98 5.65
CA LYS A 234 -18.79 -5.73 6.70
C LYS A 234 -18.12 -7.05 7.08
N SER A 235 -17.34 -7.62 6.16
CA SER A 235 -16.70 -8.94 6.33
C SER A 235 -15.19 -8.83 6.54
N SER A 236 -14.61 -7.62 6.45
CA SER A 236 -13.16 -7.43 6.49
C SER A 236 -12.78 -6.08 7.13
N GLY A 237 -12.19 -6.13 8.33
CA GLY A 237 -11.69 -4.95 9.04
C GLY A 237 -10.71 -4.08 8.23
N PRO A 238 -9.73 -4.65 7.49
CA PRO A 238 -8.86 -3.88 6.61
C PRO A 238 -9.58 -3.03 5.57
N MET A 239 -10.66 -3.56 4.99
CA MET A 239 -11.45 -2.82 4.00
C MET A 239 -12.29 -1.73 4.65
N GLN A 240 -12.82 -1.97 5.85
CA GLN A 240 -13.52 -0.95 6.62
C GLN A 240 -12.63 0.26 6.92
N TYR A 241 -11.40 0.02 7.39
CA TYR A 241 -10.39 1.08 7.53
C TYR A 241 -10.20 1.84 6.22
N ALA A 242 -10.09 1.11 5.11
CA ALA A 242 -9.83 1.73 3.82
C ALA A 242 -10.97 2.60 3.30
N VAL A 243 -12.23 2.18 3.48
CA VAL A 243 -13.41 2.99 3.19
C VAL A 243 -13.37 4.28 4.00
N ASN A 244 -13.22 4.18 5.32
CA ASN A 244 -13.24 5.34 6.21
C ASN A 244 -12.14 6.35 5.84
N ARG A 245 -10.92 5.84 5.55
CA ARG A 245 -9.80 6.67 5.13
C ARG A 245 -10.05 7.33 3.77
N LEU A 246 -10.58 6.60 2.80
CA LEU A 246 -10.81 7.11 1.45
C LEU A 246 -11.98 8.09 1.41
N GLU A 247 -13.09 7.84 2.11
CA GLU A 247 -14.23 8.75 2.16
C GLU A 247 -13.85 10.07 2.83
N GLY A 248 -13.12 10.03 3.95
CA GLY A 248 -12.61 11.23 4.60
C GLY A 248 -11.69 12.06 3.69
N ALA A 249 -10.89 11.40 2.87
CA ALA A 249 -9.95 12.04 1.95
C ALA A 249 -10.60 12.56 0.66
N ILE A 250 -11.43 11.75 0.03
CA ILE A 250 -12.03 12.00 -1.28
C ILE A 250 -13.15 13.02 -1.16
N LEU A 251 -14.05 12.89 -0.17
CA LEU A 251 -15.17 13.83 -0.04
C LEU A 251 -14.66 15.25 0.25
N ARG A 252 -13.61 15.42 1.06
CA ARG A 252 -13.09 16.76 1.37
C ARG A 252 -12.19 17.33 0.26
N GLY A 253 -11.39 16.49 -0.40
CA GLY A 253 -10.39 16.93 -1.38
C GLY A 253 -10.89 17.02 -2.84
N LEU A 254 -11.72 16.07 -3.28
CA LEU A 254 -12.18 16.02 -4.68
C LEU A 254 -13.39 16.92 -4.96
N GLU A 255 -14.20 17.28 -3.95
CA GLU A 255 -15.29 18.26 -4.13
C GLU A 255 -14.74 19.61 -4.63
N HIS A 256 -13.55 20.01 -4.18
CA HIS A 256 -12.91 21.25 -4.63
C HIS A 256 -12.18 21.10 -5.97
N SER A 257 -11.58 19.95 -6.26
CA SER A 257 -10.81 19.75 -7.52
C SER A 257 -11.69 19.35 -8.72
N LEU A 258 -12.86 18.75 -8.48
CA LEU A 258 -13.84 18.39 -9.51
C LEU A 258 -14.89 19.49 -9.74
N ALA A 259 -15.00 20.48 -8.84
CA ALA A 259 -15.86 21.65 -9.02
C ALA A 259 -15.33 22.66 -10.06
N VAL A 260 -14.10 22.50 -10.56
CA VAL A 260 -13.60 23.28 -11.70
C VAL A 260 -14.35 22.82 -12.96
N ASN A 261 -15.44 23.51 -13.26
CA ASN A 261 -16.17 23.36 -14.52
C ASN A 261 -15.27 23.83 -15.68
N LEU A 262 -14.70 22.89 -16.43
CA LEU A 262 -14.00 23.20 -17.69
C LEU A 262 -14.93 23.71 -18.81
N ASN A 263 -16.23 23.80 -18.53
CA ASN A 263 -17.23 24.40 -19.41
C ASN A 263 -17.51 25.87 -19.08
N GLU A 264 -16.74 26.51 -18.17
CA GLU A 264 -16.76 27.97 -18.12
C GLU A 264 -16.28 28.50 -19.47
N PRO A 265 -17.07 29.34 -20.16
CA PRO A 265 -16.61 29.96 -21.39
C PRO A 265 -15.35 30.75 -21.08
N ILE A 266 -14.33 30.60 -21.93
CA ILE A 266 -13.13 31.44 -21.91
C ILE A 266 -13.64 32.89 -22.05
N ASP A 267 -13.62 33.66 -20.96
CA ASP A 267 -13.93 35.07 -21.02
C ASP A 267 -12.72 35.79 -21.63
N ASP A 268 -12.74 35.94 -22.95
CA ASP A 268 -11.73 36.65 -23.74
C ASP A 268 -11.62 38.14 -23.37
N ASN A 269 -12.44 38.66 -22.44
CA ASN A 269 -12.40 40.06 -22.00
C ASN A 269 -11.46 40.35 -20.83
N VAL A 270 -10.83 39.35 -20.22
CA VAL A 270 -9.84 39.60 -19.15
C VAL A 270 -8.43 39.52 -19.74
N GLY A 271 -8.00 40.64 -20.35
CA GLY A 271 -6.58 40.88 -20.62
C GLY A 271 -5.74 40.87 -19.33
N PRO A 272 -4.41 40.72 -19.41
CA PRO A 272 -3.57 40.54 -18.24
C PRO A 272 -3.48 41.86 -17.49
N ASP A 273 -4.32 42.02 -16.47
CA ASP A 273 -4.24 43.17 -15.60
C ASP A 273 -3.08 42.97 -14.62
N VAL A 274 -1.97 43.62 -14.96
CA VAL A 274 -0.79 43.73 -14.11
C VAL A 274 -1.11 44.73 -13.01
N ALA A 275 -1.79 44.27 -11.95
CA ALA A 275 -1.99 45.08 -10.75
C ALA A 275 -1.95 44.24 -9.47
N SER A 276 -0.91 44.50 -8.68
CA SER A 276 -0.70 44.13 -7.27
C SER A 276 -0.56 42.63 -6.93
N PHE A 277 0.66 42.13 -7.14
CA PHE A 277 1.22 41.00 -6.37
C PHE A 277 1.31 41.34 -4.88
N GLN A 278 0.23 41.14 -4.13
CA GLN A 278 0.25 41.10 -2.66
C GLN A 278 -0.74 40.07 -2.12
N THR A 279 -0.48 38.79 -2.37
CA THR A 279 -0.37 37.73 -1.34
C THR A 279 -0.04 36.43 -2.05
N ALA A 280 1.10 35.86 -1.72
CA ALA A 280 1.49 34.54 -2.20
C ALA A 280 0.53 33.49 -1.63
N GLN A 281 -0.32 32.93 -2.48
CA GLN A 281 -0.78 31.55 -2.34
C GLN A 281 -0.19 30.75 -3.49
N THR A 282 1.11 30.50 -3.40
CA THR A 282 1.72 29.30 -3.94
C THR A 282 0.89 28.12 -3.45
N PHE A 283 0.05 27.53 -4.31
CA PHE A 283 -0.53 26.22 -4.07
C PHE A 283 0.62 25.22 -4.04
N GLU A 284 1.13 25.00 -2.83
CA GLU A 284 2.20 24.08 -2.54
C GLU A 284 1.64 22.66 -2.72
N PHE A 285 2.05 21.99 -3.81
CA PHE A 285 1.72 20.59 -4.08
C PHE A 285 2.43 19.60 -3.10
N THR A 286 3.00 20.12 -2.02
CA THR A 286 3.70 19.42 -0.93
C THR A 286 2.72 18.79 0.08
N ASP A 287 1.44 19.15 0.06
CA ASP A 287 0.45 18.79 1.09
C ASP A 287 -0.06 17.33 1.05
N PHE A 288 0.45 16.49 0.13
CA PHE A 288 0.24 15.03 0.24
C PHE A 288 1.19 14.36 1.25
N GLY A 289 2.22 15.08 1.71
CA GLY A 289 3.20 14.59 2.68
C GLY A 289 2.77 14.71 4.14
N ASP A 290 1.77 15.55 4.45
CA ASP A 290 1.37 15.88 5.84
C ASP A 290 0.18 15.03 6.36
N TRP A 291 -0.08 13.89 5.72
CA TRP A 291 -1.13 12.94 6.10
C TRP A 291 -0.72 12.04 7.28
N ASP A 292 0.01 12.59 8.26
CA ASP A 292 0.36 11.89 9.50
C ASP A 292 -0.87 11.81 10.41
N LEU A 293 -1.77 10.88 10.06
CA LEU A 293 -2.94 10.53 10.87
C LEU A 293 -2.58 9.41 11.85
N ALA A 294 -1.58 9.66 12.69
CA ALA A 294 -1.40 8.92 13.95
C ALA A 294 -2.52 9.21 14.98
N ALA A 295 -3.49 10.06 14.63
CA ALA A 295 -4.64 10.38 15.46
C ALA A 295 -5.82 9.42 15.22
N ASP A 296 -5.62 8.13 15.48
CA ASP A 296 -6.62 7.30 16.17
C ASP A 296 -6.05 5.92 16.48
N GLY A 297 -5.39 5.81 17.63
CA GLY A 297 -5.45 4.66 18.54
C GLY A 297 -5.05 3.25 18.07
N ALA A 298 -4.64 3.05 16.83
CA ALA A 298 -4.21 1.74 16.34
C ALA A 298 -2.70 1.60 16.54
N TYR A 299 -2.32 0.83 17.57
CA TYR A 299 -0.97 0.35 17.89
C TYR A 299 -0.08 1.27 18.74
N ASP A 300 -0.61 1.78 19.87
CA ASP A 300 0.25 2.16 20.99
C ASP A 300 0.62 0.90 21.81
N LEU A 301 1.63 0.16 21.34
CA LEU A 301 2.17 -1.03 22.01
C LEU A 301 2.86 -0.72 23.36
N LEU A 302 3.02 0.55 23.73
CA LEU A 302 3.77 0.99 24.90
C LEU A 302 2.95 1.78 25.92
N SER A 303 1.68 2.12 25.61
CA SER A 303 0.79 2.87 26.52
C SER A 303 0.56 2.23 27.90
N GLY A 304 0.95 0.96 28.08
CA GLY A 304 0.86 0.23 29.35
C GLY A 304 2.18 -0.05 30.06
N MET A 305 3.34 0.38 29.54
CA MET A 305 4.65 0.05 30.10
C MET A 305 5.23 1.22 30.91
N ILE A 306 5.38 1.03 32.22
CA ILE A 306 6.16 1.95 33.07
C ILE A 306 7.64 1.61 32.91
N LEU A 307 8.41 2.52 32.31
CA LEU A 307 9.86 2.44 32.29
C LEU A 307 10.39 2.79 33.69
N SER A 308 10.75 1.76 34.48
CA SER A 308 11.55 1.93 35.69
C SER A 308 13.00 1.52 35.41
N PRO A 309 14.00 2.06 36.16
CA PRO A 309 15.41 1.78 35.91
C PRO A 309 15.83 0.31 36.12
N GLU A 310 14.94 -0.57 36.61
CA GLU A 310 15.26 -1.94 37.01
C GLU A 310 14.58 -3.05 36.16
N GLY A 311 13.98 -2.72 35.02
CA GLY A 311 13.49 -3.72 34.04
C GLY A 311 11.97 -3.82 33.88
N LEU A 312 11.54 -4.60 32.88
CA LEU A 312 10.15 -4.68 32.38
C LEU A 312 9.29 -5.63 33.24
N THR A 313 8.21 -5.12 33.84
CA THR A 313 7.18 -5.94 34.51
C THR A 313 5.78 -5.60 34.02
N MET A 314 4.98 -6.63 33.70
CA MET A 314 3.57 -6.50 33.36
C MET A 314 2.72 -6.23 34.61
N ARG A 315 1.68 -5.42 34.47
CA ARG A 315 0.76 -5.04 35.55
C ARG A 315 0.01 -6.29 36.08
N GLY A 316 0.28 -6.67 37.32
CA GLY A 316 -0.50 -7.70 38.02
C GLY A 316 -1.82 -7.11 38.50
N ASP A 317 -2.94 -7.69 38.06
CA ASP A 317 -4.26 -7.40 38.62
C ASP A 317 -4.34 -7.99 40.03
N THR A 318 -4.24 -7.13 41.04
CA THR A 318 -4.61 -7.47 42.42
C THR A 318 -6.12 -7.54 42.54
N ILE A 319 -6.66 -8.75 42.62
CA ILE A 319 -8.01 -9.01 43.11
C ILE A 319 -8.05 -8.59 44.59
N SER A 320 -8.69 -7.44 44.88
CA SER A 320 -9.02 -7.03 46.25
C SER A 320 -10.48 -7.36 46.52
N GLY A 321 -10.71 -8.37 47.36
CA GLY A 321 -12.02 -8.65 47.95
C GLY A 321 -12.43 -7.59 48.97
N ARG A 322 -13.75 -7.42 49.10
CA ARG A 322 -14.56 -6.82 50.19
C ARG A 322 -16.02 -7.02 49.75
N ASP A 323 -17.00 -7.50 50.50
CA ASP A 323 -17.14 -7.75 51.94
C ASP A 323 -18.21 -8.86 52.17
N ILE A 324 -17.99 -9.67 53.21
CA ILE A 324 -19.01 -10.47 53.91
C ILE A 324 -19.49 -9.61 55.09
N VAL A 325 -20.76 -9.79 55.49
CA VAL A 325 -21.49 -9.41 56.75
C VAL A 325 -22.75 -8.63 56.35
N ASN A 326 -23.99 -9.04 56.60
CA ASN A 326 -24.62 -9.99 57.53
C ASN A 326 -25.80 -10.69 56.84
#